data_AF-X1WEB0-F1
#
_entry.id   AF-X1WEB0-F1
#
_cell.length_a   1.000
_cell.length_b   1.000
_cell.length_c   1.000
_cell.angle_alpha   90.00
_cell.angle_beta   90.00
_cell.angle_gamma   90.00
#
_symmetry.space_group_name_H-M   'P 1'
#
loop_
_entity.id
_entity.type
_entity.pdbx_description
1 polymer ?
#
loop_
_entity_poly.entity_id
_entity_poly.type
_entity_poly.pdbx_seq_one_letter_code
_entity_poly.pdbx_strand_id
1 'polypeptide(L)'
;MQTFLRGRRVGYWLSEKKMKKLNFLAFAEMCRKRGIEVVPLDLSQPLEEQGPLDVIIHKLTDLILEADQNDTQALLLVQRVQDYIDAHPETIILDPLPAIRTLLDRCKSYQLVHRIEDCMRDVRICSPPFMVLNSECGPDTLKQIEQHGLTFPFICKTRVAHGTNSHEMAIIFSAEDLKDVKPPCVIQSFINHNAVLYKVFVVGESYTVVERPSLKNFPSGPSDRKAIFFNSHNVSKPESSSDLTSRDNVEGVSQPPNDDVIRELCKSLRESLGVSLFGIDVIINNQTGQHAVIDINAFPGYEGVPEFFNDLLNHIISVLQDPSAPSPPGQMPSLGAGERNCSPSQECCSLLGKESDSSPWIVEGDGGLKAPRQRLGCNTAMSPNFQQHCVSTIATKASSQ
;
A
#
# COMPACT_ATOMS: atom_id res chain seq x y z
N MET A 1 24.55 -8.21 -23.27
CA MET A 1 23.48 -8.34 -22.24
C MET A 1 23.11 -9.78 -21.91
N GLN A 2 22.76 -10.65 -22.88
CA GLN A 2 22.31 -12.03 -22.55
C GLN A 2 23.31 -12.89 -21.76
N THR A 3 24.63 -12.65 -21.87
CA THR A 3 25.66 -13.42 -21.17
C THR A 3 25.69 -13.22 -19.66
N PHE A 4 25.29 -12.03 -19.17
CA PHE A 4 25.34 -11.69 -17.74
C PHE A 4 24.18 -12.30 -16.93
N LEU A 5 23.08 -12.63 -17.60
CA LEU A 5 21.87 -13.16 -16.96
C LEU A 5 21.95 -14.66 -16.70
N ARG A 6 22.81 -15.37 -17.43
CA ARG A 6 22.90 -16.82 -17.35
C ARG A 6 23.41 -17.24 -15.98
N GLY A 7 22.61 -18.00 -15.25
CA GLY A 7 22.94 -18.51 -13.92
C GLY A 7 22.46 -17.61 -12.77
N ARG A 8 21.81 -16.48 -13.08
CA ARG A 8 21.11 -15.69 -12.05
C ARG A 8 19.86 -16.42 -11.58
N ARG A 9 19.57 -16.37 -10.28
CA ARG A 9 18.44 -17.06 -9.65
C ARG A 9 17.53 -16.07 -8.93
N VAL A 10 16.26 -16.09 -9.30
CA VAL A 10 15.20 -15.23 -8.76
C VAL A 10 14.27 -16.10 -7.92
N GLY A 11 14.24 -15.88 -6.61
CA GLY A 11 13.23 -16.42 -5.72
C GLY A 11 11.94 -15.60 -5.84
N TYR A 12 10.77 -16.22 -5.71
CA TYR A 12 9.54 -15.47 -5.57
C TYR A 12 8.60 -16.01 -4.50
N TRP A 13 7.92 -15.11 -3.79
CA TRP A 13 6.83 -15.44 -2.89
C TRP A 13 5.57 -14.62 -3.20
N LEU A 14 4.54 -15.30 -3.69
CA LEU A 14 3.24 -14.72 -3.99
C LEU A 14 2.16 -15.68 -3.47
N SER A 15 1.06 -15.16 -2.93
CA SER A 15 -0.09 -16.00 -2.61
C SER A 15 -0.59 -16.72 -3.87
N GLU A 16 -1.16 -17.93 -3.70
CA GLU A 16 -1.69 -18.70 -4.83
C GLU A 16 -2.69 -17.89 -5.67
N LYS A 17 -3.53 -17.09 -4.99
CA LYS A 17 -4.50 -16.19 -5.63
C LYS A 17 -3.81 -15.17 -6.54
N LYS A 18 -2.72 -14.55 -6.09
CA LYS A 18 -1.96 -13.57 -6.89
C LYS A 18 -1.20 -14.25 -8.03
N MET A 19 -0.59 -15.41 -7.78
CA MET A 19 0.11 -16.19 -8.80
C MET A 19 -0.83 -16.58 -9.95
N LYS A 20 -2.03 -17.07 -9.64
CA LYS A 20 -3.08 -17.38 -10.63
C LYS A 20 -3.54 -16.14 -11.38
N LYS A 21 -3.82 -15.04 -10.66
CA LYS A 21 -4.31 -13.80 -11.26
C LYS A 21 -3.32 -13.16 -12.24
N LEU A 22 -2.02 -13.17 -11.91
CA LEU A 22 -0.98 -12.64 -12.78
C LEU A 22 -0.58 -13.64 -13.88
N ASN A 23 -0.94 -14.91 -13.77
CA ASN A 23 -0.35 -15.99 -14.58
C ASN A 23 1.19 -16.03 -14.48
N PHE A 24 1.71 -15.95 -13.26
CA PHE A 24 3.15 -15.73 -13.00
C PHE A 24 4.06 -16.87 -13.53
N LEU A 25 3.52 -18.06 -13.79
CA LEU A 25 4.29 -19.14 -14.43
C LEU A 25 4.76 -18.77 -15.84
N ALA A 26 4.00 -17.96 -16.58
CA ALA A 26 4.41 -17.47 -17.89
C ALA A 26 5.63 -16.52 -17.79
N PHE A 27 5.70 -15.73 -16.71
CA PHE A 27 6.87 -14.90 -16.41
C PHE A 27 8.10 -15.74 -16.06
N ALA A 28 7.94 -16.78 -15.24
CA ALA A 28 9.04 -17.70 -14.92
C ALA A 28 9.62 -18.36 -16.19
N GLU A 29 8.76 -18.77 -17.14
CA GLU A 29 9.20 -19.30 -18.44
C GLU A 29 9.90 -18.24 -19.30
N MET A 30 9.41 -16.99 -19.29
CA MET A 30 10.07 -15.87 -19.98
C MET A 30 11.49 -15.63 -19.45
N CYS A 31 11.68 -15.66 -18.13
CA CYS A 31 12.99 -15.53 -17.48
C CYS A 31 13.92 -16.69 -17.84
N ARG A 32 13.40 -17.93 -17.83
CA ARG A 32 14.17 -19.13 -18.20
C ARG A 32 14.75 -19.05 -19.62
N LYS A 33 13.99 -18.50 -20.58
CA LYS A 33 14.46 -18.24 -21.95
C LYS A 33 15.59 -17.21 -22.02
N ARG A 34 15.77 -16.37 -21.00
CA ARG A 34 16.90 -15.44 -20.83
C ARG A 34 18.04 -16.01 -19.99
N GLY A 35 17.96 -17.27 -19.57
CA GLY A 35 18.97 -17.93 -18.74
C GLY A 35 18.87 -17.64 -17.24
N ILE A 36 17.77 -17.03 -16.80
CA ILE A 36 17.49 -16.75 -15.38
C ILE A 36 16.67 -17.90 -14.81
N GLU A 37 17.14 -18.50 -13.72
CA GLU A 37 16.38 -19.46 -12.95
C GLU A 37 15.35 -18.73 -12.09
N VAL A 38 14.11 -19.20 -12.07
CA VAL A 38 13.04 -18.63 -11.25
C VAL A 38 12.43 -19.73 -10.39
N VAL A 39 12.48 -19.57 -9.07
CA VAL A 39 12.06 -20.60 -8.11
C VAL A 39 10.99 -20.07 -7.15
N PRO A 40 9.87 -20.79 -6.95
CA PRO A 40 8.94 -20.46 -5.88
C PRO A 40 9.62 -20.70 -4.53
N LEU A 41 9.49 -19.74 -3.61
CA LEU A 41 9.98 -19.86 -2.25
C LEU A 41 8.91 -20.49 -1.35
N ASP A 42 9.32 -21.51 -0.61
CA ASP A 42 8.55 -22.09 0.48
C ASP A 42 9.09 -21.55 1.81
N LEU A 43 8.38 -20.59 2.40
CA LEU A 43 8.78 -19.98 3.67
C LEU A 43 8.64 -20.95 4.86
N SER A 44 7.99 -22.10 4.68
CA SER A 44 7.93 -23.13 5.71
C SER A 44 9.27 -23.86 5.88
N GLN A 45 10.12 -23.84 4.86
CA GLN A 45 11.49 -24.40 4.87
C GLN A 45 12.54 -23.28 5.04
N PRO A 46 13.78 -23.62 5.47
CA PRO A 46 14.87 -22.67 5.49
C PRO A 46 15.12 -22.06 4.10
N LEU A 47 15.29 -20.73 4.04
CA LEU A 47 15.59 -20.03 2.77
C LEU A 47 17.02 -20.31 2.28
N GLU A 48 17.95 -20.61 3.20
CA GLU A 48 19.32 -21.03 2.89
C GLU A 48 19.38 -22.22 1.92
N GLU A 49 18.50 -23.21 2.12
CA GLU A 49 18.43 -24.42 1.29
C GLU A 49 17.80 -24.14 -0.10
N GLN A 50 17.16 -22.98 -0.25
CA GLN A 50 16.49 -22.54 -1.47
C GLN A 50 17.33 -21.53 -2.25
N GLY A 51 18.47 -21.10 -1.71
CA GLY A 51 19.42 -20.20 -2.36
C GLY A 51 20.60 -20.92 -3.04
N PRO A 52 21.65 -20.19 -3.46
CA PRO A 52 21.77 -18.72 -3.37
C PRO A 52 20.77 -18.01 -4.29
N LEU A 53 20.26 -16.86 -3.86
CA LEU A 53 19.30 -16.04 -4.61
C LEU A 53 19.95 -14.70 -4.96
N ASP A 54 19.83 -14.25 -6.21
CA ASP A 54 20.27 -12.91 -6.60
C ASP A 54 19.17 -11.87 -6.38
N VAL A 55 17.90 -12.27 -6.56
CA VAL A 55 16.72 -11.40 -6.39
C VAL A 55 15.60 -12.18 -5.72
N ILE A 56 14.85 -11.54 -4.81
CA ILE A 56 13.57 -12.03 -4.29
C ILE A 56 12.45 -11.09 -4.72
N ILE A 57 11.48 -11.61 -5.47
CA ILE A 57 10.23 -10.90 -5.81
C ILE A 57 9.15 -11.36 -4.85
N HIS A 58 8.52 -10.45 -4.12
CA HIS A 58 7.49 -10.88 -3.20
C HIS A 58 6.30 -9.93 -3.08
N LYS A 59 5.19 -10.48 -2.60
CA LYS A 59 4.10 -9.69 -2.03
C LYS A 59 3.69 -10.30 -0.70
N LEU A 60 4.47 -9.99 0.34
CA LEU A 60 4.26 -10.45 1.72
C LEU A 60 3.23 -9.62 2.49
N THR A 61 2.50 -8.71 1.83
CA THR A 61 1.61 -7.73 2.48
C THR A 61 0.62 -8.36 3.45
N ASP A 62 -0.05 -9.45 3.05
CA ASP A 62 -1.03 -10.13 3.91
C ASP A 62 -0.36 -10.80 5.11
N LEU A 63 0.79 -11.46 4.88
CA LEU A 63 1.55 -12.13 5.93
C LEU A 63 2.12 -11.14 6.95
N ILE A 64 2.59 -9.97 6.49
CA ILE A 64 3.06 -8.90 7.37
C ILE A 64 1.89 -8.35 8.21
N LEU A 65 0.71 -8.18 7.61
CA LEU A 65 -0.47 -7.74 8.36
C LEU A 65 -0.94 -8.76 9.39
N GLU A 66 -0.92 -10.05 9.06
CA GLU A 66 -1.22 -11.14 9.99
C GLU A 66 -0.20 -11.18 11.15
N ALA A 67 1.08 -10.99 10.84
CA ALA A 67 2.15 -10.89 11.83
C ALA A 67 1.95 -9.68 12.78
N ASP A 68 1.57 -8.52 12.23
CA ASP A 68 1.26 -7.31 13.00
C ASP A 68 0.00 -7.48 13.89
N GLN A 69 -0.84 -8.48 13.59
CA GLN A 69 -1.98 -8.91 14.42
C GLN A 69 -1.62 -10.02 15.42
N ASN A 70 -0.33 -10.27 15.62
CA ASN A 70 0.22 -11.30 16.50
C ASN A 70 -0.12 -12.76 16.12
N ASP A 71 -0.40 -13.03 14.83
CA ASP A 71 -0.42 -14.43 14.39
C ASP A 71 0.98 -15.03 14.49
N THR A 72 1.10 -16.10 15.29
CA THR A 72 2.38 -16.72 15.61
C THR A 72 3.04 -17.36 14.40
N GLN A 73 2.26 -17.92 13.47
CA GLN A 73 2.82 -18.50 12.25
C GLN A 73 3.31 -17.41 11.31
N ALA A 74 2.51 -16.38 11.05
CA ALA A 74 2.92 -15.24 10.24
C ALA A 74 4.17 -14.53 10.80
N LEU A 75 4.23 -14.29 12.12
CA LEU A 75 5.40 -13.73 12.79
C LEU A 75 6.67 -14.56 12.52
N LEU A 76 6.59 -15.89 12.66
CA LEU A 76 7.71 -16.78 12.40
C LEU A 76 8.16 -16.72 10.93
N LEU A 77 7.22 -16.73 9.99
CA LEU A 77 7.53 -16.70 8.56
C LEU A 77 8.13 -15.35 8.14
N VAL A 78 7.61 -14.23 8.63
CA VAL A 78 8.16 -12.89 8.38
C VAL A 78 9.56 -12.76 9.00
N GLN A 79 9.76 -13.28 10.22
CA GLN A 79 11.07 -13.27 10.87
C GLN A 79 12.10 -14.06 10.07
N ARG A 80 11.76 -15.26 9.56
CA ARG A 80 12.67 -16.04 8.70
C ARG A 80 13.09 -15.29 7.44
N VAL A 81 12.16 -14.57 6.81
CA VAL A 81 12.46 -13.74 5.64
C VAL A 81 13.42 -12.61 6.05
N GLN A 82 13.16 -11.94 7.18
CA GLN A 82 14.05 -10.89 7.68
C GLN A 82 15.45 -11.42 8.01
N ASP A 83 15.55 -12.55 8.70
CA ASP A 83 16.83 -13.20 9.05
C ASP A 83 17.65 -13.53 7.80
N TYR A 84 17.00 -14.03 6.74
CA TYR A 84 17.66 -14.31 5.46
C TYR A 84 18.13 -13.02 4.76
N ILE A 85 17.30 -11.97 4.75
CA ILE A 85 17.67 -10.67 4.18
C ILE A 85 18.89 -10.08 4.91
N ASP A 86 18.91 -10.17 6.24
CA ASP A 86 19.99 -9.65 7.07
C ASP A 86 21.29 -10.45 6.88
N ALA A 87 21.19 -11.76 6.64
CA ALA A 87 22.33 -12.64 6.36
C ALA A 87 22.88 -12.51 4.93
N HIS A 88 22.05 -12.08 3.97
CA HIS A 88 22.37 -11.99 2.54
C HIS A 88 22.15 -10.59 1.96
N PRO A 89 22.95 -9.59 2.37
CA PRO A 89 22.81 -8.22 1.86
C PRO A 89 23.05 -8.09 0.35
N GLU A 90 23.65 -9.09 -0.29
CA GLU A 90 23.79 -9.20 -1.75
C GLU A 90 22.49 -9.57 -2.49
N THR A 91 21.49 -10.11 -1.79
CA THR A 91 20.20 -10.48 -2.39
C THR A 91 19.32 -9.24 -2.54
N ILE A 92 18.92 -8.92 -3.77
CA ILE A 92 18.06 -7.77 -4.05
C ILE A 92 16.60 -8.11 -3.71
N ILE A 93 15.94 -7.32 -2.86
CA ILE A 93 14.56 -7.55 -2.42
C ILE A 93 13.61 -6.60 -3.13
N LEU A 94 12.69 -7.15 -3.92
CA LEU A 94 11.64 -6.42 -4.64
C LEU A 94 10.29 -6.67 -3.94
N ASP A 95 9.89 -5.84 -2.96
CA ASP A 95 10.49 -4.58 -2.49
C ASP A 95 10.85 -4.64 -0.99
N PRO A 96 11.77 -3.82 -0.47
CA PRO A 96 12.22 -3.89 0.93
C PRO A 96 11.06 -3.89 1.94
N LEU A 97 11.13 -4.79 2.94
CA LEU A 97 10.06 -4.95 3.94
C LEU A 97 9.68 -3.63 4.67
N PRO A 98 10.62 -2.73 5.02
CA PRO A 98 10.26 -1.43 5.59
C PRO A 98 9.34 -0.59 4.69
N ALA A 99 9.60 -0.61 3.39
CA ALA A 99 8.79 0.11 2.41
C ALA A 99 7.38 -0.48 2.31
N ILE A 100 7.28 -1.82 2.30
CA ILE A 100 6.00 -2.52 2.36
C ILE A 100 5.22 -2.14 3.62
N ARG A 101 5.87 -2.09 4.79
CA ARG A 101 5.24 -1.67 6.05
C ARG A 101 4.73 -0.22 6.02
N THR A 102 5.41 0.69 5.33
CA THR A 102 4.88 2.04 5.09
C THR A 102 3.59 1.99 4.28
N LEU A 103 3.59 1.21 3.19
CA LEU A 103 2.43 1.09 2.29
C LEU A 103 1.22 0.34 2.89
N LEU A 104 1.40 -0.35 4.02
CA LEU A 104 0.32 -1.02 4.75
C LEU A 104 -0.47 -0.08 5.69
N ASP A 105 0.03 1.14 5.97
CA ASP A 105 -0.64 2.14 6.81
C ASP A 105 -0.95 3.40 5.99
N ARG A 106 -2.23 3.68 5.73
CA ARG A 106 -2.65 4.84 4.93
C ARG A 106 -2.16 6.17 5.50
N CYS A 107 -2.06 6.30 6.83
CA CYS A 107 -1.51 7.50 7.45
C CYS A 107 -0.05 7.71 7.02
N LYS A 108 0.79 6.66 7.18
CA LYS A 108 2.21 6.73 6.81
C LYS A 108 2.39 6.99 5.32
N SER A 109 1.59 6.31 4.48
CA SER A 109 1.58 6.51 3.03
C SER A 109 1.23 7.95 2.65
N TYR A 110 0.15 8.53 3.19
CA TYR A 110 -0.25 9.89 2.84
C TYR A 110 0.70 10.94 3.40
N GLN A 111 1.26 10.73 4.59
CA GLN A 111 2.31 11.61 5.13
C GLN A 111 3.56 11.62 4.26
N LEU A 112 3.95 10.46 3.72
CA LEU A 112 5.06 10.37 2.79
C LEU A 112 4.74 11.08 1.47
N VAL A 113 3.60 10.77 0.86
CA VAL A 113 3.17 11.39 -0.40
C VAL A 113 3.13 12.91 -0.23
N HIS A 114 2.49 13.42 0.82
CA HIS A 114 2.44 14.85 1.13
C HIS A 114 3.82 15.50 1.22
N ARG A 115 4.78 14.85 1.92
CA ARG A 115 6.16 15.34 2.00
C ARG A 115 6.86 15.38 0.65
N ILE A 116 6.65 14.35 -0.19
CA ILE A 116 7.21 14.30 -1.54
C ILE A 116 6.63 15.43 -2.40
N GLU A 117 5.31 15.62 -2.38
CA GLU A 117 4.62 16.66 -3.14
C GLU A 117 5.09 18.06 -2.73
N ASP A 118 5.26 18.32 -1.43
CA ASP A 118 5.82 19.57 -0.90
C ASP A 118 7.29 19.78 -1.33
N CYS A 119 8.10 18.72 -1.33
CA CYS A 119 9.49 18.78 -1.81
C CYS A 119 9.58 19.06 -3.31
N MET A 120 8.68 18.49 -4.12
CA MET A 120 8.64 18.69 -5.57
C MET A 120 8.30 20.14 -5.95
N ARG A 121 7.52 20.85 -5.12
CA ARG A 121 7.05 22.24 -5.37
C ARG A 121 6.41 22.42 -6.75
N ASP A 122 5.79 21.36 -7.27
CA ASP A 122 5.14 21.39 -8.58
C ASP A 122 3.71 21.90 -8.42
N VAL A 123 3.43 23.08 -8.98
CA VAL A 123 2.11 23.73 -8.92
C VAL A 123 0.99 22.90 -9.59
N ARG A 124 1.35 21.89 -10.39
CA ARG A 124 0.40 20.97 -11.05
C ARG A 124 -0.04 19.82 -10.15
N ILE A 125 0.49 19.71 -8.94
CA ILE A 125 0.18 18.67 -7.96
C ILE A 125 -0.55 19.31 -6.77
N CYS A 126 -1.50 18.59 -6.19
CA CYS A 126 -2.12 18.97 -4.93
C CYS A 126 -2.28 17.77 -4.00
N SER A 127 -2.07 18.03 -2.72
CA SER A 127 -2.24 17.04 -1.65
C SER A 127 -3.58 17.27 -0.98
N PRO A 128 -4.57 16.37 -1.12
CA PRO A 128 -5.85 16.53 -0.42
C PRO A 128 -5.60 16.50 1.11
N PRO A 129 -6.07 17.51 1.88
CA PRO A 129 -5.96 17.49 3.32
C PRO A 129 -6.49 16.18 3.91
N PHE A 130 -5.79 15.64 4.89
CA PHE A 130 -6.17 14.40 5.57
C PHE A 130 -5.79 14.44 7.05
N MET A 131 -6.47 13.64 7.86
CA MET A 131 -6.09 13.39 9.25
C MET A 131 -6.48 11.96 9.67
N VAL A 132 -5.96 11.50 10.81
CA VAL A 132 -6.33 10.21 11.40
C VAL A 132 -7.28 10.43 12.56
N LEU A 133 -8.38 9.67 12.57
CA LEU A 133 -9.25 9.53 13.73
C LEU A 133 -8.93 8.18 14.39
N ASN A 134 -8.44 8.19 15.63
CA ASN A 134 -8.12 6.98 16.40
C ASN A 134 -9.25 6.57 17.36
N SER A 135 -10.17 7.49 17.66
CA SER A 135 -11.28 7.28 18.60
C SER A 135 -12.55 7.87 18.04
N GLU A 136 -13.70 7.40 18.53
CA GLU A 136 -15.03 7.87 18.11
C GLU A 136 -15.14 9.39 18.13
N CYS A 137 -15.87 9.94 17.15
CA CYS A 137 -16.04 11.38 17.00
C CYS A 137 -16.75 11.98 18.22
N GLY A 138 -16.04 12.83 18.97
CA GLY A 138 -16.57 13.63 20.08
C GLY A 138 -16.88 15.09 19.71
N PRO A 139 -17.27 15.91 20.70
CA PRO A 139 -17.65 17.32 20.50
C PRO A 139 -16.58 18.19 19.82
N ASP A 140 -15.30 17.90 20.04
CA ASP A 140 -14.18 18.67 19.49
C ASP A 140 -13.79 18.24 18.07
N THR A 141 -14.34 17.13 17.55
CA THR A 141 -13.92 16.54 16.27
C THR A 141 -14.07 17.52 15.10
N LEU A 142 -15.19 18.26 15.06
CA LEU A 142 -15.43 19.23 13.98
C LEU A 142 -14.38 20.35 13.99
N LYS A 143 -14.03 20.86 15.17
CA LYS A 143 -12.98 21.87 15.32
C LYS A 143 -11.63 21.33 14.87
N GLN A 144 -11.32 20.07 15.18
CA GLN A 144 -10.09 19.41 14.72
C GLN A 144 -10.06 19.25 13.20
N ILE A 145 -11.18 18.86 12.59
CA ILE A 145 -11.33 18.76 11.12
C ILE A 145 -11.02 20.11 10.47
N GLU A 146 -11.64 21.20 10.97
CA GLU A 146 -11.40 22.55 10.46
C GLU A 146 -9.94 23.00 10.63
N GLN A 147 -9.32 22.70 11.78
CA GLN A 147 -7.91 23.01 12.04
C GLN A 147 -6.94 22.31 11.09
N HIS A 148 -7.30 21.10 10.62
CA HIS A 148 -6.50 20.34 9.64
C HIS A 148 -6.82 20.71 8.18
N GLY A 149 -7.64 21.74 7.95
CA GLY A 149 -8.01 22.19 6.60
C GLY A 149 -8.92 21.23 5.84
N LEU A 150 -9.54 20.26 6.53
CA LEU A 150 -10.49 19.34 5.93
C LEU A 150 -11.84 20.02 5.72
N THR A 151 -12.42 19.79 4.55
CA THR A 151 -13.75 20.31 4.17
C THR A 151 -14.71 19.18 3.82
N PHE A 152 -16.00 19.41 4.01
CA PHE A 152 -17.04 18.53 3.49
C PHE A 152 -17.20 18.69 1.95
N PRO A 153 -17.51 17.62 1.22
CA PRO A 153 -17.48 16.23 1.70
C PRO A 153 -16.04 15.74 1.89
N PHE A 154 -15.85 14.78 2.79
CA PHE A 154 -14.60 14.03 2.92
C PHE A 154 -14.87 12.53 2.86
N ILE A 155 -13.86 11.78 2.43
CA ILE A 155 -13.89 10.31 2.37
C ILE A 155 -13.21 9.71 3.61
N CYS A 156 -13.86 8.74 4.24
CA CYS A 156 -13.31 7.91 5.30
C CYS A 156 -12.76 6.61 4.68
N LYS A 157 -11.53 6.25 5.05
CA LYS A 157 -10.83 5.03 4.65
C LYS A 157 -10.30 4.36 5.90
N THR A 158 -10.28 3.03 5.97
CA THR A 158 -9.63 2.32 7.09
C THR A 158 -8.15 2.71 7.20
N ARG A 159 -7.56 2.65 8.40
CA ARG A 159 -6.12 2.96 8.52
C ARG A 159 -5.25 1.90 7.85
N VAL A 160 -5.59 0.62 8.04
CA VAL A 160 -4.93 -0.50 7.36
C VAL A 160 -5.25 -0.44 5.87
N ALA A 161 -4.22 -0.34 5.03
CA ALA A 161 -4.36 -0.07 3.60
C ALA A 161 -4.61 -1.34 2.75
N HIS A 162 -4.47 -2.53 3.33
CA HIS A 162 -4.59 -3.81 2.62
C HIS A 162 -5.34 -4.88 3.43
N GLY A 163 -5.82 -5.93 2.77
CA GLY A 163 -6.56 -7.04 3.39
C GLY A 163 -8.08 -6.92 3.28
N THR A 164 -8.80 -7.90 3.82
CA THR A 164 -10.25 -8.15 3.60
C THR A 164 -11.15 -6.96 3.94
N ASN A 165 -10.89 -6.27 5.05
CA ASN A 165 -11.71 -5.15 5.53
C ASN A 165 -11.14 -3.78 5.16
N SER A 166 -10.07 -3.71 4.36
CA SER A 166 -9.38 -2.45 4.04
C SER A 166 -10.11 -1.58 3.01
N HIS A 167 -11.18 -2.10 2.41
CA HIS A 167 -11.86 -1.51 1.26
C HIS A 167 -13.23 -0.89 1.58
N GLU A 168 -13.73 -1.04 2.80
CA GLU A 168 -14.91 -0.33 3.27
C GLU A 168 -14.57 1.15 3.47
N MET A 169 -15.34 2.01 2.81
CA MET A 169 -15.16 3.45 2.80
C MET A 169 -16.51 4.15 3.03
N ALA A 170 -16.45 5.40 3.47
CA ALA A 170 -17.62 6.26 3.58
C ALA A 170 -17.36 7.65 3.00
N ILE A 171 -18.38 8.33 2.52
CA ILE A 171 -18.33 9.76 2.19
C ILE A 171 -19.26 10.48 3.17
N ILE A 172 -18.71 11.43 3.91
CA ILE A 172 -19.41 12.21 4.93
C ILE A 172 -19.67 13.60 4.36
N PHE A 173 -20.93 14.05 4.42
CA PHE A 173 -21.37 15.32 3.83
C PHE A 173 -21.67 16.41 4.87
N SER A 174 -21.82 16.05 6.14
CA SER A 174 -22.17 17.00 7.20
C SER A 174 -21.63 16.56 8.56
N ALA A 175 -21.67 17.48 9.53
CA ALA A 175 -21.29 17.19 10.92
C ALA A 175 -22.22 16.15 11.58
N GLU A 176 -23.47 16.03 11.14
CA GLU A 176 -24.45 15.09 11.71
C GLU A 176 -24.10 13.63 11.44
N ASP A 177 -23.40 13.38 10.33
CA ASP A 177 -22.94 12.07 9.89
C ASP A 177 -21.60 11.64 10.54
N LEU A 178 -20.96 12.51 11.32
CA LEU A 178 -19.69 12.18 12.02
C LEU A 178 -19.83 10.98 12.97
N LYS A 179 -21.02 10.76 13.52
CA LYS A 179 -21.34 9.62 14.38
C LYS A 179 -21.25 8.26 13.67
N ASP A 180 -21.33 8.25 12.33
CA ASP A 180 -21.29 7.02 11.54
C ASP A 180 -19.87 6.66 11.07
N VAL A 181 -18.88 7.53 11.35
CA VAL A 181 -17.46 7.28 11.09
C VAL A 181 -16.96 6.19 12.05
N LYS A 182 -16.16 5.26 11.54
CA LYS A 182 -15.63 4.11 12.30
C LYS A 182 -14.10 4.16 12.41
N PRO A 183 -13.56 4.71 13.50
CA PRO A 183 -12.14 4.68 13.84
C PRO A 183 -11.62 3.25 14.14
N PRO A 184 -10.32 2.97 13.99
CA PRO A 184 -9.29 3.87 13.46
C PRO A 184 -9.40 4.02 11.93
N CYS A 185 -9.49 5.26 11.47
CA CYS A 185 -9.64 5.59 10.05
C CYS A 185 -8.85 6.83 9.66
N VAL A 186 -8.54 6.94 8.37
CA VAL A 186 -8.07 8.17 7.75
C VAL A 186 -9.28 8.87 7.12
N ILE A 187 -9.44 10.15 7.40
CA ILE A 187 -10.37 11.01 6.67
C ILE A 187 -9.57 11.93 5.75
N GLN A 188 -10.05 12.13 4.53
CA GLN A 188 -9.38 12.90 3.49
C GLN A 188 -10.41 13.73 2.71
N SER A 189 -10.15 15.00 2.45
CA SER A 189 -11.07 15.83 1.67
C SER A 189 -11.37 15.22 0.31
N PHE A 190 -12.66 15.20 -0.04
CA PHE A 190 -13.09 14.68 -1.33
C PHE A 190 -12.81 15.72 -2.42
N ILE A 191 -12.16 15.28 -3.50
CA ILE A 191 -11.90 16.12 -4.67
C ILE A 191 -12.82 15.66 -5.79
N ASN A 192 -13.62 16.57 -6.35
CA ASN A 192 -14.36 16.29 -7.58
C ASN A 192 -13.37 16.10 -8.74
N HIS A 193 -13.51 15.00 -9.47
CA HIS A 193 -12.54 14.54 -10.48
C HIS A 193 -13.21 13.86 -11.68
N ASN A 194 -14.48 14.19 -11.92
CA ASN A 194 -15.21 13.76 -13.11
C ASN A 194 -15.25 12.24 -13.30
N ALA A 195 -15.32 11.48 -12.20
CA ALA A 195 -15.45 10.03 -12.19
C ALA A 195 -14.40 9.25 -13.01
N VAL A 196 -13.20 9.80 -13.23
CA VAL A 196 -12.06 9.06 -13.81
C VAL A 196 -10.97 8.88 -12.76
N LEU A 197 -10.57 7.64 -12.56
CA LEU A 197 -9.35 7.30 -11.82
C LEU A 197 -8.26 6.91 -12.81
N TYR A 198 -7.08 7.51 -12.67
CA TYR A 198 -5.89 7.14 -13.42
C TYR A 198 -4.99 6.27 -12.55
N LYS A 199 -5.03 4.94 -12.77
CA LYS A 199 -4.12 4.01 -12.09
C LYS A 199 -2.78 4.03 -12.80
N VAL A 200 -1.76 4.57 -12.14
CA VAL A 200 -0.38 4.51 -12.62
C VAL A 200 0.25 3.25 -12.03
N PHE A 201 0.47 2.26 -12.87
CA PHE A 201 1.13 1.02 -12.49
C PHE A 201 2.62 1.13 -12.79
N VAL A 202 3.45 1.06 -11.76
CA VAL A 202 4.91 1.26 -11.83
C VAL A 202 5.63 -0.08 -11.72
N VAL A 203 6.62 -0.27 -12.59
CA VAL A 203 7.53 -1.43 -12.61
C VAL A 203 8.93 -0.90 -12.86
N GLY A 204 9.65 -0.61 -11.77
CA GLY A 204 10.96 0.04 -11.86
C GLY A 204 10.88 1.41 -12.52
N GLU A 205 11.62 1.60 -13.60
CA GLU A 205 11.64 2.85 -14.37
C GLU A 205 10.44 2.99 -15.34
N SER A 206 9.74 1.89 -15.64
CA SER A 206 8.54 1.90 -16.49
C SER A 206 7.28 2.19 -15.68
N TYR A 207 6.32 2.86 -16.30
CA TYR A 207 4.95 2.89 -15.80
C TYR A 207 3.93 2.83 -16.93
N THR A 208 2.71 2.41 -16.61
CA THR A 208 1.55 2.45 -17.51
C THR A 208 0.37 3.08 -16.78
N VAL A 209 -0.29 4.04 -17.43
CA VAL A 209 -1.51 4.66 -16.91
C VAL A 209 -2.73 3.91 -17.45
N VAL A 210 -3.61 3.45 -16.56
CA VAL A 210 -4.85 2.74 -16.90
C VAL A 210 -6.02 3.50 -16.32
N GLU A 211 -6.94 3.95 -17.18
CA GLU A 211 -8.19 4.58 -16.74
C GLU A 211 -9.12 3.56 -16.08
N ARG A 212 -9.82 4.00 -15.03
CA ARG A 212 -10.83 3.23 -14.30
C ARG A 212 -12.03 4.10 -13.97
N PRO A 213 -13.22 3.50 -13.82
CA PRO A 213 -14.34 4.17 -13.16
C PRO A 213 -13.93 4.68 -11.77
N SER A 214 -14.49 5.83 -11.38
CA SER A 214 -14.26 6.43 -10.07
C SER A 214 -15.53 7.13 -9.57
N LEU A 215 -15.49 7.63 -8.35
CA LEU A 215 -16.62 8.33 -7.74
C LEU A 215 -17.02 9.58 -8.53
N LYS A 216 -18.32 9.76 -8.74
CA LYS A 216 -18.91 10.96 -9.35
C LYS A 216 -18.64 12.22 -8.53
N ASN A 217 -18.90 13.36 -9.15
CA ASN A 217 -18.81 14.65 -8.46
C ASN A 217 -19.94 14.79 -7.44
N PHE A 218 -19.66 15.50 -6.35
CA PHE A 218 -20.63 15.87 -5.31
C PHE A 218 -20.63 17.39 -5.09
N PRO A 219 -21.74 17.98 -4.62
CA PRO A 219 -21.75 19.39 -4.23
C PRO A 219 -20.65 19.68 -3.20
N SER A 220 -19.91 20.77 -3.40
CA SER A 220 -18.90 21.22 -2.44
C SER A 220 -19.54 21.81 -1.18
N GLY A 221 -18.89 21.62 -0.03
CA GLY A 221 -19.36 22.12 1.25
C GLY A 221 -20.35 21.19 1.96
N PRO A 222 -20.81 21.58 3.16
CA PRO A 222 -21.80 20.81 3.91
C PRO A 222 -23.09 20.62 3.11
N SER A 223 -23.70 19.43 3.21
CA SER A 223 -24.96 19.11 2.54
C SER A 223 -25.83 18.22 3.42
N ASP A 224 -27.16 18.40 3.35
CA ASP A 224 -28.17 17.57 4.04
C ASP A 224 -28.26 16.13 3.49
N ARG A 225 -27.37 15.77 2.57
CA ARG A 225 -27.25 14.42 2.05
C ARG A 225 -26.71 13.48 3.13
N LYS A 226 -27.34 12.31 3.29
CA LYS A 226 -26.83 11.25 4.16
C LYS A 226 -25.46 10.74 3.69
N ALA A 227 -24.64 10.32 4.64
CA ALA A 227 -23.40 9.59 4.36
C ALA A 227 -23.61 8.42 3.39
N ILE A 228 -22.62 8.22 2.51
CA ILE A 228 -22.58 7.11 1.55
C ILE A 228 -21.58 6.09 2.04
N PHE A 229 -21.98 4.82 2.18
CA PHE A 229 -21.09 3.72 2.51
C PHE A 229 -20.90 2.84 1.29
N PHE A 230 -19.67 2.45 1.00
CA PHE A 230 -19.36 1.64 -0.17
C PHE A 230 -18.07 0.84 0.03
N ASN A 231 -17.95 -0.25 -0.73
CA ASN A 231 -16.70 -0.97 -0.87
C ASN A 231 -15.97 -0.49 -2.12
N SER A 232 -14.69 -0.10 -2.00
CA SER A 232 -13.89 0.46 -3.10
C SER A 232 -13.73 -0.52 -4.28
N HIS A 233 -13.87 -1.82 -4.05
CA HIS A 233 -13.87 -2.84 -5.12
C HIS A 233 -15.04 -2.68 -6.10
N ASN A 234 -16.17 -2.12 -5.65
CA ASN A 234 -17.35 -1.94 -6.49
C ASN A 234 -17.30 -0.62 -7.29
N VAL A 235 -16.29 0.21 -7.05
CA VAL A 235 -16.18 1.56 -7.63
C VAL A 235 -15.11 1.64 -8.72
N SER A 236 -13.92 1.04 -8.53
CA SER A 236 -12.76 1.28 -9.40
C SER A 236 -12.11 0.04 -10.01
N LYS A 237 -12.89 -1.03 -10.20
CA LYS A 237 -12.50 -2.18 -11.03
C LYS A 237 -12.88 -1.93 -12.50
N PRO A 238 -12.27 -2.65 -13.46
CA PRO A 238 -12.51 -2.42 -14.88
C PRO A 238 -14.00 -2.46 -15.25
N GLU A 239 -14.76 -3.40 -14.69
CA GLU A 239 -16.18 -3.60 -14.95
C GLU A 239 -17.10 -2.91 -13.92
N SER A 240 -16.55 -2.04 -13.05
CA SER A 240 -17.35 -1.36 -12.03
C SER A 240 -18.33 -0.38 -12.68
N SER A 241 -19.62 -0.57 -12.42
CA SER A 241 -20.67 0.31 -12.88
C SER A 241 -21.76 0.41 -11.81
N SER A 242 -22.01 1.63 -11.33
CA SER A 242 -23.06 1.96 -10.37
C SER A 242 -23.43 3.44 -10.47
N ASP A 243 -24.51 3.86 -9.80
CA ASP A 243 -24.87 5.28 -9.71
C ASP A 243 -23.75 6.14 -9.12
N LEU A 244 -22.88 5.56 -8.28
CA LEU A 244 -21.74 6.26 -7.69
C LEU A 244 -20.61 6.51 -8.69
N THR A 245 -20.58 5.82 -9.82
CA THR A 245 -19.54 5.96 -10.86
C THR A 245 -20.05 6.60 -12.14
N SER A 246 -21.29 7.12 -12.12
CA SER A 246 -21.88 7.82 -13.27
C SER A 246 -21.11 9.10 -13.61
N ARG A 247 -21.00 9.38 -14.90
CA ARG A 247 -20.39 10.59 -15.49
C ARG A 247 -21.41 11.66 -15.86
N ASP A 248 -22.65 11.56 -15.40
CA ASP A 248 -23.73 12.47 -15.84
C ASP A 248 -23.51 13.93 -15.41
N ASN A 249 -22.71 14.17 -14.36
CA ASN A 249 -22.41 15.49 -13.82
C ASN A 249 -20.94 15.91 -13.96
N VAL A 250 -20.32 15.60 -15.10
CA VAL A 250 -18.99 16.12 -15.46
C VAL A 250 -19.03 17.64 -15.52
N GLU A 251 -18.07 18.28 -14.86
CA GLU A 251 -17.95 19.74 -14.75
C GLU A 251 -16.47 20.14 -14.71
N GLY A 252 -16.15 21.39 -15.04
CA GLY A 252 -14.77 21.91 -14.95
C GLY A 252 -13.76 21.17 -15.84
N VAL A 253 -12.53 21.01 -15.33
CA VAL A 253 -11.39 20.39 -16.01
C VAL A 253 -11.56 18.86 -16.05
N SER A 254 -11.41 18.26 -17.24
CA SER A 254 -11.50 16.81 -17.46
C SER A 254 -10.44 16.32 -18.44
N GLN A 255 -9.17 16.62 -18.16
CA GLN A 255 -8.03 16.20 -18.98
C GLN A 255 -7.32 14.97 -18.39
N PRO A 256 -6.63 14.15 -19.20
CA PRO A 256 -5.76 13.10 -18.70
C PRO A 256 -4.56 13.68 -17.92
N PRO A 257 -3.90 12.87 -17.08
CA PRO A 257 -2.73 13.30 -16.33
C PRO A 257 -1.58 13.69 -17.26
N ASN A 258 -0.80 14.68 -16.84
CA ASN A 258 0.41 15.11 -17.50
C ASN A 258 1.53 14.08 -17.24
N ASP A 259 2.13 13.58 -18.32
CA ASP A 259 3.13 12.52 -18.26
C ASP A 259 4.39 12.91 -17.46
N ASP A 260 4.86 14.16 -17.57
CA ASP A 260 6.01 14.65 -16.82
C ASP A 260 5.74 14.67 -15.30
N VAL A 261 4.51 15.05 -14.90
CA VAL A 261 4.09 15.02 -13.50
C VAL A 261 4.10 13.59 -12.96
N ILE A 262 3.54 12.65 -13.72
CA ILE A 262 3.52 11.23 -13.34
C ILE A 262 4.93 10.67 -13.22
N ARG A 263 5.81 10.98 -14.18
CA ARG A 263 7.21 10.54 -14.20
C ARG A 263 7.97 11.01 -12.95
N GLU A 264 7.86 12.29 -12.60
CA GLU A 264 8.55 12.84 -11.42
C GLU A 264 7.95 12.33 -10.09
N LEU A 265 6.63 12.15 -10.01
CA LEU A 265 5.98 11.49 -8.86
C LEU A 265 6.51 10.05 -8.67
N CYS A 266 6.51 9.26 -9.75
CA CYS A 266 6.98 7.89 -9.72
C CYS A 266 8.45 7.82 -9.31
N LYS A 267 9.30 8.68 -9.88
CA LYS A 267 10.72 8.77 -9.50
C LYS A 267 10.90 9.12 -8.02
N SER A 268 10.25 10.17 -7.55
CA SER A 268 10.38 10.64 -6.16
C SER A 268 9.89 9.60 -5.15
N LEU A 269 8.81 8.87 -5.47
CA LEU A 269 8.31 7.76 -4.64
C LEU A 269 9.30 6.59 -4.59
N ARG A 270 9.88 6.20 -5.74
CA ARG A 270 10.91 5.14 -5.79
C ARG A 270 12.13 5.51 -4.96
N GLU A 271 12.65 6.73 -5.13
CA GLU A 271 13.81 7.20 -4.40
C GLU A 271 13.55 7.32 -2.88
N SER A 272 12.34 7.74 -2.48
CA SER A 272 12.02 7.95 -1.07
C SER A 272 11.67 6.66 -0.30
N LEU A 273 11.04 5.67 -0.96
CA LEU A 273 10.63 4.41 -0.32
C LEU A 273 11.55 3.24 -0.62
N GLY A 274 12.27 3.26 -1.74
CA GLY A 274 12.94 2.08 -2.28
C GLY A 274 11.97 1.03 -2.86
N VAL A 275 10.72 1.41 -3.20
CA VAL A 275 9.80 0.52 -3.93
C VAL A 275 10.06 0.58 -5.42
N SER A 276 9.76 -0.49 -6.14
CA SER A 276 9.79 -0.53 -7.60
C SER A 276 8.54 -1.19 -8.19
N LEU A 277 7.85 -2.04 -7.43
CA LEU A 277 6.62 -2.72 -7.84
C LEU A 277 5.45 -2.14 -7.06
N PHE A 278 4.88 -1.05 -7.54
CA PHE A 278 3.76 -0.38 -6.88
C PHE A 278 2.79 0.23 -7.88
N GLY A 279 1.69 0.76 -7.39
CA GLY A 279 0.83 1.63 -8.18
C GLY A 279 0.29 2.77 -7.36
N ILE A 280 0.11 3.92 -8.01
CA ILE A 280 -0.54 5.09 -7.43
C ILE A 280 -1.86 5.36 -8.13
N ASP A 281 -2.85 5.75 -7.35
CA ASP A 281 -4.17 6.15 -7.81
C ASP A 281 -4.19 7.67 -7.90
N VAL A 282 -4.23 8.19 -9.13
CA VAL A 282 -4.23 9.62 -9.42
C VAL A 282 -5.60 10.05 -9.90
N ILE A 283 -6.09 11.15 -9.34
CA ILE A 283 -7.28 11.85 -9.85
C ILE A 283 -6.89 13.26 -10.27
N ILE A 284 -7.65 13.84 -11.20
CA ILE A 284 -7.46 15.22 -11.66
C ILE A 284 -8.52 16.08 -11.04
N ASN A 285 -8.11 17.04 -10.21
CA ASN A 285 -9.01 18.00 -9.58
C ASN A 285 -9.72 18.81 -10.66
N ASN A 286 -11.05 18.72 -10.74
CA ASN A 286 -11.80 19.37 -11.80
C ASN A 286 -11.90 20.90 -11.66
N GLN A 287 -11.55 21.47 -10.50
CA GLN A 287 -11.52 22.91 -10.28
C GLN A 287 -10.19 23.52 -10.70
N THR A 288 -9.07 22.82 -10.45
CA THR A 288 -7.71 23.37 -10.63
C THR A 288 -6.91 22.70 -11.75
N GLY A 289 -7.31 21.51 -12.20
CA GLY A 289 -6.54 20.67 -13.12
C GLY A 289 -5.32 19.98 -12.48
N GLN A 290 -5.14 20.09 -11.17
CA GLN A 290 -4.02 19.51 -10.45
C GLN A 290 -4.18 18.00 -10.24
N HIS A 291 -3.05 17.30 -10.14
CA HIS A 291 -2.96 15.87 -9.86
C HIS A 291 -3.00 15.65 -8.36
N ALA A 292 -3.87 14.76 -7.90
CA ALA A 292 -3.88 14.32 -6.51
C ALA A 292 -3.66 12.81 -6.43
N VAL A 293 -2.65 12.39 -5.67
CA VAL A 293 -2.43 10.98 -5.33
C VAL A 293 -3.32 10.63 -4.14
N ILE A 294 -4.30 9.75 -4.36
CA ILE A 294 -5.31 9.39 -3.34
C ILE A 294 -5.14 7.98 -2.76
N ASP A 295 -4.29 7.16 -3.37
CA ASP A 295 -3.92 5.84 -2.87
C ASP A 295 -2.57 5.40 -3.45
N ILE A 296 -1.86 4.55 -2.71
CA ILE A 296 -0.61 3.92 -3.15
C ILE A 296 -0.60 2.47 -2.67
N ASN A 297 -0.26 1.54 -3.57
CA ASN A 297 -0.41 0.12 -3.33
C ASN A 297 0.88 -0.64 -3.68
N ALA A 298 1.37 -1.45 -2.75
CA ALA A 298 2.45 -2.39 -3.01
C ALA A 298 1.99 -3.52 -3.94
N PHE A 299 2.78 -3.78 -4.98
CA PHE A 299 2.65 -4.83 -5.99
C PHE A 299 1.16 -5.08 -6.35
N PRO A 300 0.51 -4.16 -7.07
CA PRO A 300 -0.91 -4.26 -7.40
C PRO A 300 -1.19 -5.39 -8.42
N GLY A 301 -2.39 -5.41 -8.97
CA GLY A 301 -2.82 -6.43 -9.93
C GLY A 301 -2.30 -6.26 -11.35
N TYR A 302 -1.80 -5.07 -11.72
CA TYR A 302 -1.36 -4.71 -13.08
C TYR A 302 -2.40 -5.03 -14.19
N GLU A 303 -3.69 -5.07 -13.82
CA GLU A 303 -4.79 -5.31 -14.77
C GLU A 303 -4.87 -4.16 -15.78
N GLY A 304 -4.76 -4.47 -17.07
CA GLY A 304 -4.69 -3.48 -18.15
C GLY A 304 -3.26 -3.13 -18.58
N VAL A 305 -2.22 -3.81 -18.06
CA VAL A 305 -0.81 -3.61 -18.44
C VAL A 305 -0.30 -4.86 -19.17
N PRO A 306 -0.45 -4.95 -20.51
CA PRO A 306 -0.03 -6.13 -21.27
C PRO A 306 1.49 -6.35 -21.23
N GLU A 307 2.28 -5.28 -21.08
CA GLU A 307 3.74 -5.31 -21.05
C GLU A 307 4.32 -5.64 -19.67
N PHE A 308 3.48 -5.91 -18.65
CA PHE A 308 3.91 -6.09 -17.26
C PHE A 308 5.11 -7.05 -17.09
N PHE A 309 5.08 -8.20 -17.77
CA PHE A 309 6.18 -9.16 -17.69
C PHE A 309 7.46 -8.73 -18.40
N ASN A 310 7.35 -8.00 -19.51
CA ASN A 310 8.51 -7.42 -20.19
C ASN A 310 9.15 -6.34 -19.32
N ASP A 311 8.33 -5.46 -18.73
CA ASP A 311 8.79 -4.42 -17.81
C ASP A 311 9.44 -5.02 -16.55
N LEU A 312 8.82 -6.05 -15.96
CA LEU A 312 9.37 -6.71 -14.77
C LEU A 312 10.71 -7.39 -15.08
N LEU A 313 10.82 -8.07 -16.22
CA LEU A 313 12.09 -8.66 -16.65
C LEU A 313 13.15 -7.58 -16.90
N ASN A 314 12.81 -6.47 -17.56
CA ASN A 314 13.72 -5.36 -17.77
C ASN A 314 14.18 -4.75 -16.43
N HIS A 315 13.27 -4.60 -15.47
CA HIS A 315 13.61 -4.10 -14.15
C HIS A 315 14.58 -5.05 -13.40
N ILE A 316 14.34 -6.37 -13.43
CA ILE A 316 15.26 -7.37 -12.86
C ILE A 316 16.64 -7.29 -13.51
N ILE A 317 16.68 -7.17 -14.85
CA ILE A 317 17.95 -7.01 -15.58
C ILE A 317 18.67 -5.73 -15.14
N SER A 318 17.94 -4.64 -14.93
CA SER A 318 18.48 -3.36 -14.48
C SER A 318 19.10 -3.45 -13.09
N VAL A 319 18.38 -3.99 -12.11
CA VAL A 319 18.89 -4.10 -10.71
C VAL A 319 20.05 -5.10 -10.59
N LEU A 320 20.08 -6.13 -11.44
CA LEU A 320 21.21 -7.05 -11.49
C LEU A 320 22.47 -6.41 -12.10
N GLN A 321 22.31 -5.48 -13.05
CA GLN A 321 23.43 -4.79 -13.72
C GLN A 321 24.06 -3.70 -12.86
N ASP A 322 23.25 -3.03 -12.03
CA ASP A 322 23.69 -1.99 -11.10
C ASP A 322 23.26 -2.33 -9.67
N PRO A 323 23.97 -3.27 -8.98
CA PRO A 323 23.70 -3.58 -7.58
C PRO A 323 23.94 -2.38 -6.65
N SER A 324 24.59 -1.31 -7.13
CA SER A 324 24.86 -0.08 -6.40
C SER A 324 23.74 0.97 -6.51
N ALA A 325 22.67 0.71 -7.26
CA ALA A 325 21.45 1.53 -7.21
C ALA A 325 20.75 1.34 -5.84
N PRO A 326 20.29 2.43 -5.20
CA PRO A 326 20.30 2.57 -3.76
C PRO A 326 19.36 1.59 -3.04
N SER A 327 19.95 0.75 -2.18
CA SER A 327 19.30 0.37 -0.93
C SER A 327 19.07 1.66 -0.11
N PRO A 328 17.83 2.00 0.29
CA PRO A 328 17.61 3.19 1.11
C PRO A 328 18.36 3.02 2.43
N PRO A 329 18.96 4.08 3.00
CA PRO A 329 19.53 3.99 4.34
C PRO A 329 18.42 3.60 5.32
N GLY A 330 18.49 2.37 5.82
CA GLY A 330 17.76 1.90 6.99
C GLY A 330 18.27 2.60 8.24
N GLN A 331 18.07 3.92 8.31
CA GLN A 331 18.22 4.79 9.47
C GLN A 331 17.86 6.20 8.99
N MET A 332 16.73 6.75 9.46
CA MET A 332 16.55 8.20 9.41
C MET A 332 17.74 8.83 10.17
N PRO A 333 18.57 9.66 9.53
CA PRO A 333 19.59 10.38 10.26
C PRO A 333 18.88 11.44 11.10
N SER A 334 19.17 11.48 12.40
CA SER A 334 18.98 12.68 13.21
C SER A 334 19.93 13.77 12.69
N LEU A 335 19.49 14.52 11.68
CA LEU A 335 20.25 15.68 11.20
C LEU A 335 20.13 16.80 12.25
N GLY A 336 21.23 16.94 12.99
CA GLY A 336 21.46 17.99 13.97
C GLY A 336 21.41 19.40 13.36
N ALA A 337 21.20 20.35 14.27
CA ALA A 337 20.99 21.76 14.05
C ALA A 337 21.97 22.39 13.03
N GLY A 338 21.41 22.85 11.92
CA GLY A 338 22.03 23.81 11.00
C GLY A 338 20.93 24.77 10.55
N GLU A 339 20.99 26.01 11.03
CA GLU A 339 20.01 27.06 10.79
C GLU A 339 19.81 27.33 9.30
N ARG A 340 18.64 26.99 8.75
CA ARG A 340 17.98 27.67 7.62
C ARG A 340 16.47 27.41 7.70
N ASN A 341 15.72 28.49 7.92
CA ASN A 341 14.27 28.52 8.08
C ASN A 341 13.52 27.88 6.90
N CYS A 342 12.97 26.68 7.11
CA CYS A 342 11.77 26.18 6.47
C CYS A 342 10.98 25.49 7.57
N SER A 343 9.99 26.17 8.14
CA SER A 343 9.10 25.61 9.15
C SER A 343 8.18 24.59 8.49
N PRO A 344 8.24 23.29 8.83
CA PRO A 344 7.15 22.37 8.49
C PRO A 344 6.05 22.57 9.54
N SER A 345 4.80 22.65 9.13
CA SER A 345 3.64 22.54 10.02
C SER A 345 3.67 21.16 10.69
N GLN A 346 4.31 21.11 11.85
CA GLN A 346 4.48 19.94 12.69
C GLN A 346 3.23 19.74 13.56
N GLU A 347 2.07 19.49 12.94
CA GLU A 347 0.81 19.23 13.68
C GLU A 347 -0.05 18.06 13.13
N CYS A 348 0.36 17.38 12.05
CA CYS A 348 -0.48 16.32 11.45
C CYS A 348 -0.60 15.02 12.30
N CYS A 349 -0.05 14.99 13.52
CA CYS A 349 -0.17 13.89 14.47
C CYS A 349 -0.20 14.40 15.92
N SER A 350 -1.25 15.12 16.31
CA SER A 350 -1.62 15.13 17.72
C SER A 350 -2.20 13.76 18.08
N LEU A 351 -1.37 12.91 18.68
CA LEU A 351 -1.78 11.66 19.33
C LEU A 351 -2.78 12.00 20.44
N LEU A 352 -4.07 11.79 20.17
CA LEU A 352 -5.14 11.92 21.16
C LEU A 352 -5.80 10.56 21.37
N GLY A 353 -5.33 9.93 22.45
CA GLY A 353 -5.77 8.66 23.01
C GLY A 353 -4.75 8.33 24.11
N LYS A 354 -5.16 8.40 25.37
CA LYS A 354 -4.31 7.99 26.51
C LYS A 354 -4.07 6.48 26.38
N GLU A 355 -2.98 6.08 25.73
CA GLU A 355 -2.43 4.75 25.89
C GLU A 355 -1.32 4.80 26.94
N SER A 356 -1.71 4.41 28.15
CA SER A 356 -0.79 3.73 29.06
C SER A 356 -0.67 2.30 28.56
N ASP A 357 0.33 2.01 27.72
CA ASP A 357 0.91 0.67 27.69
C ASP A 357 2.42 0.76 27.50
N SER A 358 3.10 0.36 28.57
CA SER A 358 4.53 0.25 28.73
C SER A 358 5.06 -0.97 27.98
N SER A 359 6.09 -0.80 27.15
CA SER A 359 7.19 -1.77 27.01
C SER A 359 8.35 -1.15 26.20
N PRO A 360 9.52 -0.90 26.81
CA PRO A 360 10.70 -0.41 26.11
C PRO A 360 11.57 -1.58 25.64
N TRP A 361 11.98 -1.55 24.37
CA TRP A 361 13.06 -2.40 23.86
C TRP A 361 14.41 -1.76 24.21
N ILE A 362 15.05 -2.20 25.30
CA ILE A 362 16.49 -2.07 25.52
C ILE A 362 16.96 -3.34 26.24
N VAL A 363 17.75 -4.17 25.57
CA VAL A 363 18.66 -5.12 26.22
C VAL A 363 19.97 -5.07 25.45
N GLU A 364 20.97 -4.40 26.03
CA GLU A 364 22.37 -4.67 25.73
C GLU A 364 22.75 -6.03 26.35
N GLY A 365 23.51 -6.81 25.59
CA GLY A 365 24.03 -8.11 26.02
C GLY A 365 25.21 -7.99 26.97
N ASP A 366 25.39 -8.99 27.83
CA ASP A 366 26.52 -9.94 27.77
C ASP A 366 26.34 -11.00 28.89
N GLY A 367 26.86 -12.22 28.65
CA GLY A 367 27.24 -13.15 29.73
C GLY A 367 26.29 -14.27 30.15
N GLY A 368 26.36 -15.41 29.42
CA GLY A 368 26.81 -16.67 30.03
C GLY A 368 25.81 -17.59 30.79
N LEU A 369 25.57 -18.74 30.15
CA LEU A 369 25.55 -20.11 30.73
C LEU A 369 24.25 -20.70 31.35
N LYS A 370 23.74 -21.71 30.61
CA LYS A 370 23.18 -23.01 31.06
C LYS A 370 21.71 -23.08 31.55
N ALA A 371 20.82 -23.33 30.59
CA ALA A 371 19.86 -24.45 30.43
C ALA A 371 19.57 -25.43 31.61
N PRO A 372 18.53 -26.30 31.52
CA PRO A 372 17.10 -26.06 31.18
C PRO A 372 16.13 -26.90 32.07
N ARG A 373 14.81 -26.87 31.74
CA ARG A 373 13.75 -27.91 31.92
C ARG A 373 12.81 -27.85 33.15
N GLN A 374 11.49 -27.68 32.86
CA GLN A 374 10.36 -28.63 33.08
C GLN A 374 9.01 -28.00 33.50
N ARG A 375 7.99 -28.31 32.66
CA ARG A 375 6.61 -28.79 32.95
C ARG A 375 5.52 -27.87 33.52
N LEU A 376 4.52 -27.68 32.63
CA LEU A 376 3.08 -28.03 32.75
C LEU A 376 2.24 -27.50 33.92
N GLY A 377 1.15 -26.81 33.57
CA GLY A 377 -0.05 -26.65 34.39
C GLY A 377 -1.18 -25.94 33.64
N CYS A 378 -2.10 -26.71 33.07
CA CYS A 378 -3.33 -26.27 32.40
C CYS A 378 -4.40 -25.90 33.44
N ASN A 379 -5.27 -24.91 33.16
CA ASN A 379 -6.69 -24.88 33.58
C ASN A 379 -7.48 -23.70 32.96
N THR A 380 -8.33 -24.07 31.99
CA THR A 380 -9.72 -23.64 31.67
C THR A 380 -10.40 -22.49 32.44
N ALA A 381 -11.02 -21.55 31.68
CA ALA A 381 -12.46 -21.18 31.79
C ALA A 381 -12.94 -20.16 30.71
N MET A 382 -14.01 -20.53 29.96
CA MET A 382 -15.18 -19.72 29.45
C MET A 382 -14.91 -18.56 28.44
N SER A 383 -15.67 -18.26 27.36
CA SER A 383 -16.98 -18.67 26.79
C SER A 383 -17.10 -18.19 25.31
N PRO A 384 -18.07 -18.68 24.49
CA PRO A 384 -18.08 -18.61 23.01
C PRO A 384 -18.98 -17.49 22.42
N ASN A 385 -18.71 -17.04 21.18
CA ASN A 385 -19.75 -16.69 20.17
C ASN A 385 -19.18 -16.31 18.79
N PHE A 386 -19.93 -16.67 17.73
CA PHE A 386 -19.81 -16.39 16.30
C PHE A 386 -18.89 -17.29 15.42
N GLN A 387 -19.39 -18.50 15.16
CA GLN A 387 -19.24 -19.22 13.89
C GLN A 387 -20.57 -19.16 13.13
N GLN A 388 -20.57 -18.70 11.87
CA GLN A 388 -21.38 -19.23 10.75
C GLN A 388 -21.27 -18.30 9.53
N HIS A 389 -20.51 -18.69 8.52
CA HIS A 389 -21.03 -19.07 7.19
C HIS A 389 -19.88 -19.40 6.23
N CYS A 390 -19.61 -20.70 6.10
CA CYS A 390 -18.86 -21.30 5.01
C CYS A 390 -19.72 -21.32 3.73
N VAL A 391 -19.05 -20.99 2.61
CA VAL A 391 -19.06 -21.66 1.31
C VAL A 391 -20.37 -22.30 0.82
N SER A 392 -20.94 -21.75 -0.25
CA SER A 392 -21.68 -22.53 -1.24
C SER A 392 -21.07 -22.35 -2.63
N THR A 393 -20.32 -23.37 -3.05
CA THR A 393 -19.99 -23.65 -4.45
C THR A 393 -21.26 -24.13 -5.15
N ILE A 394 -21.66 -23.48 -6.25
CA ILE A 394 -22.54 -24.11 -7.24
C ILE A 394 -21.88 -23.97 -8.61
N ALA A 395 -21.42 -25.11 -9.11
CA ALA A 395 -21.12 -25.34 -10.50
C ALA A 395 -22.41 -25.73 -11.22
N THR A 396 -22.67 -25.17 -12.40
CA THR A 396 -23.51 -25.81 -13.41
C THR A 396 -23.07 -25.42 -14.82
N LYS A 397 -23.02 -26.46 -15.65
CA LYS A 397 -22.50 -26.60 -17.02
C LYS A 397 -23.37 -25.95 -18.10
N ALA A 398 -22.78 -25.94 -19.31
CA ALA A 398 -23.36 -26.12 -20.66
C ALA A 398 -23.75 -24.82 -21.39
N SER A 399 -23.55 -24.61 -22.70
CA SER A 399 -22.89 -25.34 -23.80
C SER A 399 -22.81 -24.36 -24.98
N SER A 400 -21.73 -24.41 -25.76
CA SER A 400 -21.61 -24.09 -27.19
C SER A 400 -22.76 -23.38 -27.94
N GLN A 401 -22.46 -22.20 -28.50
CA GLN A 401 -22.35 -21.96 -29.96
C GLN A 401 -21.45 -20.76 -30.21
#